data_AF-A0AAV9CAB6-F1
#
_entry.id   AF-A0AAV9CAB6-F1
#
_cell.length_a   1.000
_cell.length_b   1.000
_cell.length_c   1.000
_cell.angle_alpha   90.00
_cell.angle_beta   90.00
_cell.angle_gamma   90.00
#
_symmetry.space_group_name_H-M   'P 1'
#
loop_
_entity.id
_entity.type
_entity.pdbx_description
1 polymer ?
#
loop_
_entity_poly.entity_id
_entity_poly.type
_entity_poly.pdbx_seq_one_letter_code
_entity_poly.pdbx_strand_id
1 'polypeptide(L)'
;MKFMEGTNIVTGENHPIHLHGYDFYILVEGFGNFEPKTDNAKLNTVDPPLLNTVALAVNGWAMIKFRADNPGVWLMHCHLDVHITWGLAMALLVEDGVGELQPLQPPPADLPAC
;
A
#
# COMPACT_ATOMS: atom_id res chain seq x y z
N MET A 1 6.99 3.14 -6.50
CA MET A 1 5.97 2.37 -7.23
C MET A 1 5.91 1.00 -6.59
N LYS A 2 4.74 0.55 -6.15
CA LYS A 2 4.54 -0.72 -5.47
C LYS A 2 3.51 -1.52 -6.24
N PHE A 3 3.81 -2.78 -6.47
CA PHE A 3 2.93 -3.76 -7.10
C PHE A 3 2.34 -4.67 -6.03
N MET A 4 1.05 -4.98 -6.16
CA MET A 4 0.32 -5.88 -5.26
C MET A 4 -0.53 -6.82 -6.09
N GLU A 5 -0.45 -8.12 -5.81
CA GLU A 5 -1.19 -9.18 -6.49
C GLU A 5 -1.93 -10.01 -5.44
N GLY A 6 -3.23 -10.21 -5.65
CA GLY A 6 -4.05 -11.06 -4.81
C GLY A 6 -3.75 -12.53 -5.09
N THR A 7 -3.26 -13.24 -4.09
CA THR A 7 -3.06 -14.69 -4.16
C THR A 7 -4.15 -15.39 -3.35
N ASN A 8 -4.82 -16.37 -3.97
CA ASN A 8 -5.85 -17.13 -3.26
C ASN A 8 -5.22 -18.21 -2.39
N ILE A 9 -5.66 -18.33 -1.14
CA ILE A 9 -5.28 -19.45 -0.26
C ILE A 9 -6.35 -20.55 -0.27
N VAL A 10 -7.64 -20.17 -0.21
CA VAL A 10 -8.77 -21.13 -0.15
C VAL A 10 -9.81 -20.81 -1.22
N THR A 11 -10.34 -19.59 -1.19
CA THR A 11 -11.26 -19.04 -2.20
C THR A 11 -10.79 -17.65 -2.58
N GLY A 12 -11.06 -17.24 -3.81
CA GLY A 12 -10.72 -15.89 -4.23
C GLY A 12 -11.63 -14.87 -3.55
N GLU A 13 -11.02 -13.83 -2.98
CA GLU A 13 -11.70 -12.78 -2.23
C GLU A 13 -11.18 -11.41 -2.66
N ASN A 14 -11.99 -10.37 -2.43
CA ASN A 14 -11.56 -8.99 -2.62
C ASN A 14 -10.80 -8.53 -1.36
N HIS A 15 -9.62 -7.94 -1.55
CA HIS A 15 -8.82 -7.42 -0.45
C HIS A 15 -8.65 -5.90 -0.57
N PRO A 16 -9.33 -5.09 0.27
CA PRO A 16 -9.09 -3.65 0.34
C PRO A 16 -7.75 -3.39 1.02
N ILE A 17 -6.71 -3.05 0.26
CA ILE A 17 -5.39 -2.76 0.81
C ILE A 17 -5.29 -1.27 1.12
N HIS A 18 -5.06 -0.97 2.40
CA HIS A 18 -4.88 0.37 2.95
C HIS A 18 -3.41 0.61 3.29
N LEU A 19 -2.93 1.84 3.10
CA LEU A 19 -1.60 2.30 3.53
C LEU A 19 -1.73 3.49 4.46
N HIS A 20 -1.18 3.37 5.67
CA HIS A 20 -1.09 4.45 6.64
C HIS A 20 -0.07 5.50 6.18
N GLY A 21 -0.28 6.76 6.59
CA GLY A 21 0.70 7.85 6.38
C GLY A 21 0.79 8.39 4.95
N TYR A 22 0.06 7.82 3.98
CA TYR A 22 0.11 8.20 2.58
C TYR A 22 -1.26 8.08 1.90
N ASP A 23 -1.55 9.02 1.00
CA ASP A 23 -2.36 8.73 -0.17
C ASP A 23 -1.46 8.22 -1.31
N PHE A 24 -2.01 7.44 -2.22
CA PHE A 24 -1.31 6.89 -3.38
C PHE A 24 -2.15 6.97 -4.65
N TYR A 25 -1.44 7.08 -5.78
CA TYR A 25 -2.06 7.00 -7.10
C TYR A 25 -2.27 5.54 -7.49
N ILE A 26 -3.49 5.18 -7.90
CA ILE A 26 -3.77 3.88 -8.52
C ILE A 26 -3.50 4.01 -10.01
N LEU A 27 -2.39 3.43 -10.48
CA LEU A 27 -1.94 3.59 -11.86
C LEU A 27 -2.66 2.64 -12.82
N VAL A 28 -2.98 1.45 -12.35
CA VAL A 28 -3.67 0.41 -13.11
C VAL A 28 -4.13 -0.70 -12.16
N GLU A 29 -5.23 -1.36 -12.53
CA GLU A 29 -5.78 -2.53 -11.88
C GLU A 29 -6.09 -3.59 -12.96
N GLY A 30 -6.12 -4.86 -12.59
CA GLY A 30 -6.41 -5.94 -13.51
C GLY A 30 -6.88 -7.21 -12.81
N PHE A 31 -7.29 -8.18 -13.64
CA PHE A 31 -7.68 -9.53 -13.23
C PHE A 31 -6.70 -10.56 -13.80
N GLY A 32 -6.69 -11.75 -13.21
CA GLY A 32 -5.70 -12.79 -13.49
C GLY A 32 -4.34 -12.42 -12.91
N ASN A 33 -3.29 -13.06 -13.44
CA ASN A 33 -1.93 -12.75 -13.04
C ASN A 33 -1.43 -11.54 -13.84
N PHE A 34 -0.64 -10.70 -13.19
CA PHE A 34 -0.01 -9.56 -13.85
C PHE A 34 0.98 -10.01 -14.94
N GLU A 35 0.87 -9.46 -16.14
CA GLU A 35 1.82 -9.66 -17.24
C GLU A 35 2.54 -8.33 -17.56
N PRO A 36 3.79 -8.15 -17.10
CA PRO A 36 4.52 -6.88 -17.25
C PRO A 36 4.62 -6.37 -18.70
N LYS A 37 4.67 -7.27 -19.68
CA LYS A 37 4.80 -6.86 -21.10
C LYS A 37 3.55 -6.21 -21.65
N THR A 38 2.37 -6.60 -21.17
CA THR A 38 1.09 -6.11 -21.68
C THR A 38 0.44 -5.10 -20.76
N ASP A 39 0.60 -5.27 -19.44
CA ASP A 39 -0.13 -4.48 -18.46
C ASP A 39 0.53 -3.14 -18.14
N ASN A 40 1.87 -3.04 -18.24
CA ASN A 40 2.57 -1.77 -18.09
C ASN A 40 2.16 -0.74 -19.15
N ALA A 41 1.71 -1.18 -20.34
CA ALA A 41 1.20 -0.29 -21.38
C ALA A 41 -0.14 0.36 -21.02
N LYS A 42 -0.84 -0.12 -19.98
CA LYS A 42 -2.16 0.35 -19.53
C LYS A 42 -2.07 1.37 -18.40
N LEU A 43 -0.87 1.75 -17.96
CA LEU A 43 -0.68 2.67 -16.85
C LEU A 43 -1.32 4.04 -17.14
N ASN A 44 -2.27 4.45 -16.30
CA ASN A 44 -2.73 5.83 -16.26
C ASN A 44 -1.69 6.67 -15.50
N THR A 45 -0.94 7.49 -16.23
CA THR A 45 0.08 8.40 -15.66
C THR A 45 -0.27 9.87 -15.82
N VAL A 46 -1.47 10.17 -16.32
CA VAL A 46 -1.94 11.53 -16.58
C VAL A 46 -2.83 12.03 -15.44
N ASP A 47 -3.86 11.26 -15.11
CA ASP A 47 -4.80 11.60 -14.03
C ASP A 47 -5.30 10.33 -13.32
N PRO A 48 -4.41 9.61 -12.60
CA PRO A 48 -4.81 8.44 -11.82
C PRO A 48 -5.55 8.85 -10.54
N PRO A 49 -6.53 8.04 -10.07
CA PRO A 49 -7.17 8.26 -8.79
C PRO A 49 -6.15 8.33 -7.64
N LEU A 50 -6.30 9.30 -6.74
CA LEU A 50 -5.51 9.46 -5.53
C LEU A 50 -6.34 9.04 -4.32
N LEU A 51 -6.00 7.90 -3.72
CA LEU A 51 -6.74 7.28 -2.61
C LEU A 51 -5.74 6.68 -1.61
N ASN A 52 -6.18 6.36 -0.39
CA ASN A 52 -5.37 5.63 0.60
C ASN A 52 -5.71 4.13 0.70
N THR A 53 -6.72 3.67 -0.05
CA THR A 53 -7.18 2.28 -0.06
C THR A 53 -7.52 1.87 -1.48
N VAL A 54 -7.05 0.70 -1.93
CA VAL A 54 -7.36 0.11 -3.24
C VAL A 54 -7.93 -1.29 -3.05
N ALA A 55 -8.97 -1.62 -3.80
CA ALA A 55 -9.55 -2.96 -3.78
C ALA A 55 -8.78 -3.88 -4.74
N LEU A 56 -8.03 -4.84 -4.20
CA LEU A 56 -7.57 -5.95 -5.02
C LEU A 56 -8.76 -6.85 -5.31
N ALA A 57 -9.30 -6.77 -6.53
CA ALA A 57 -10.41 -7.60 -6.94
C ALA A 57 -10.07 -9.10 -6.81
N VAL A 58 -11.10 -9.95 -6.81
CA VAL A 58 -10.92 -11.41 -6.75
C VAL A 58 -10.01 -11.85 -7.91
N ASN A 59 -8.91 -12.55 -7.61
CA ASN A 59 -7.86 -12.87 -8.58
C ASN A 59 -7.32 -11.64 -9.32
N GLY A 60 -7.20 -10.51 -8.63
CA GLY A 60 -6.79 -9.25 -9.22
C GLY A 60 -5.47 -8.75 -8.68
N TRP A 61 -4.98 -7.70 -9.33
CA TRP A 61 -3.76 -7.01 -8.96
C TRP A 61 -3.96 -5.51 -9.16
N ALA A 62 -3.18 -4.72 -8.44
CA ALA A 62 -3.15 -3.27 -8.58
C ALA A 62 -1.71 -2.78 -8.48
N MET A 63 -1.43 -1.68 -9.19
CA MET A 63 -0.16 -1.00 -9.14
C MET A 63 -0.35 0.42 -8.63
N ILE A 64 0.28 0.72 -7.49
CA ILE A 64 0.16 2.02 -6.84
C ILE A 64 1.48 2.78 -6.90
N LYS A 65 1.38 4.11 -6.86
CA LYS A 65 2.53 5.01 -6.78
C LYS A 65 2.30 6.05 -5.69
N PHE A 66 3.22 6.08 -4.75
CA PHE A 66 3.37 7.14 -3.76
C PHE A 66 4.84 7.54 -3.69
N ARG A 67 5.10 8.70 -3.11
CA ARG A 67 6.43 9.17 -2.74
C ARG A 67 6.63 8.82 -1.28
N ALA A 68 7.73 8.15 -0.93
CA ALA A 68 8.05 7.82 0.46
C ALA A 68 8.82 9.00 1.08
N ASP A 69 8.11 10.06 1.45
CA ASP A 69 8.64 11.31 1.98
C ASP A 69 8.09 11.66 3.38
N ASN A 70 7.44 10.70 4.03
CA ASN A 70 6.96 10.79 5.40
C ASN A 70 7.74 9.77 6.27
N PRO A 71 8.81 10.19 7.00
CA PRO A 71 9.59 9.33 7.86
C PRO A 71 8.73 8.66 8.93
N GLY A 72 9.02 7.40 9.26
CA GLY A 72 8.25 6.64 10.24
C GLY A 72 8.07 5.18 9.86
N VAL A 73 7.19 4.49 10.61
CA VAL A 73 6.81 3.09 10.36
C VAL A 73 5.33 3.06 10.00
N TRP A 74 5.01 2.72 8.76
CA TRP A 74 3.67 2.81 8.21
C TRP A 74 3.09 1.43 7.89
N LEU A 75 1.94 1.12 8.49
CA LEU A 75 1.27 -0.14 8.26
C LEU A 75 0.56 -0.13 6.89
N MET A 76 0.79 -1.15 6.09
CA MET A 76 0.02 -1.47 4.89
C MET A 76 -0.67 -2.81 5.13
N HIS A 77 -2.00 -2.86 5.02
CA HIS A 77 -2.74 -4.07 5.37
C HIS A 77 -4.07 -4.19 4.62
N CYS A 78 -4.63 -5.41 4.62
CA CYS A 78 -6.02 -5.59 4.25
C CYS A 78 -6.92 -4.96 5.31
N HIS A 79 -7.91 -4.17 4.89
CA HIS A 79 -8.84 -3.44 5.76
C HIS A 79 -10.04 -4.31 6.21
N LEU A 80 -9.93 -5.63 6.06
CA LEU A 80 -10.82 -6.60 6.69
C LEU A 80 -10.15 -7.06 7.99
N ASP A 81 -10.79 -6.82 9.14
CA ASP A 81 -10.25 -7.05 10.49
C ASP A 81 -9.73 -8.49 10.69
N VAL A 82 -10.41 -9.46 10.09
CA VAL A 82 -10.00 -10.86 10.12
C VAL A 82 -8.69 -11.10 9.34
N HIS A 83 -8.45 -10.39 8.25
CA HIS A 83 -7.24 -10.58 7.43
C HIS A 83 -6.02 -9.86 7.98
N ILE A 84 -6.18 -8.66 8.55
CA ILE A 84 -5.05 -7.99 9.25
C ILE A 84 -4.56 -8.85 10.42
N THR A 85 -5.47 -9.46 11.19
CA THR A 85 -5.12 -10.33 12.33
C THR A 85 -4.53 -11.67 11.89
N TRP A 86 -4.85 -12.16 10.70
CA TRP A 86 -4.21 -13.34 10.10
C TRP A 86 -2.86 -13.05 9.44
N GLY A 87 -2.42 -11.78 9.42
CA GLY A 87 -1.10 -11.39 8.94
C GLY A 87 -1.04 -10.89 7.50
N LEU A 88 -2.18 -10.55 6.88
CA LEU A 88 -2.19 -9.81 5.60
C LEU A 88 -1.87 -8.33 5.86
N ALA A 89 -0.64 -8.10 6.31
CA ALA A 89 -0.10 -6.82 6.70
C ALA A 89 1.42 -6.77 6.47
N MET A 90 1.95 -5.58 6.23
CA MET A 90 3.38 -5.27 6.20
C MET A 90 3.62 -3.89 6.78
N ALA A 91 4.82 -3.63 7.28
CA ALA A 91 5.24 -2.30 7.69
C ALA A 91 6.27 -1.74 6.70
N LEU A 92 6.11 -0.48 6.33
CA LEU A 92 7.09 0.28 5.57
C LEU A 92 7.88 1.16 6.54
N LEU A 93 9.17 0.90 6.68
CA LEU A 93 10.10 1.82 7.35
C LEU A 93 10.57 2.86 6.33
N VAL A 94 10.32 4.12 6.63
CA VAL A 94 10.81 5.27 5.86
C VAL A 94 11.80 6.01 6.74
N GLU A 95 13.05 6.03 6.29
CA GLU A 95 14.16 6.68 6.99
C GLU A 95 14.03 8.21 6.94
N ASP A 96 14.75 8.88 7.83
CA ASP A 96 14.85 10.33 7.86
C ASP A 96 15.45 10.85 6.54
N GLY A 97 14.90 11.97 6.07
CA GLY A 97 15.48 12.74 4.98
C GLY A 97 16.59 13.68 5.44
N VAL A 98 17.14 14.44 4.50
CA VAL A 98 18.27 15.36 4.75
C VAL A 98 17.83 16.78 5.12
N GLY A 99 16.58 17.15 4.81
CA GLY A 99 16.03 18.47 5.13
C GLY A 99 15.68 18.61 6.60
N GLU A 100 15.69 19.84 7.12
CA GLU A 100 15.41 20.14 8.54
C GLU A 100 14.05 19.60 9.04
N LEU A 101 13.05 19.56 8.14
CA LEU A 101 11.69 19.06 8.44
C LEU A 101 11.46 17.61 7.99
N GLN A 102 12.51 16.90 7.62
CA GLN A 102 12.47 15.52 7.15
C GLN A 102 12.97 14.46 8.15
N PRO A 103 13.31 14.76 9.42
CA PRO A 103 13.44 13.73 10.45
C PRO A 103 12.10 13.39 11.12
N LEU A 104 11.96 12.15 11.58
CA LEU A 104 10.89 11.76 12.49
C LEU A 104 11.01 12.49 13.83
N GLN A 105 9.88 12.91 14.39
CA GLN A 105 9.86 13.52 15.72
C GLN A 105 10.15 12.49 16.82
N PRO A 106 10.76 12.91 17.96
CA PRO A 106 10.93 12.02 19.10
C PRO A 106 9.56 11.53 19.63
N PRO A 107 9.50 10.33 20.24
CA PRO A 107 8.26 9.81 20.78
C PRO A 107 7.70 10.73 21.88
N PRO A 108 6.38 10.80 22.04
CA PRO A 108 5.76 11.59 23.09
C PRO A 108 6.10 11.02 24.48
N ALA A 109 6.16 11.89 25.50
CA ALA A 109 6.59 11.52 26.84
C ALA A 109 5.65 10.53 27.56
N ASP A 110 4.41 10.44 27.10
CA ASP A 110 3.35 9.57 27.60
C ASP A 110 3.11 8.33 26.72
N LEU A 111 4.06 7.99 25.83
CA LEU A 111 3.97 6.78 25.02
C LEU A 111 3.80 5.53 25.93
N PRO A 112 2.76 4.70 25.73
CA PRO A 112 2.54 3.52 26.56
C PRO A 112 3.74 2.56 26.55
N ALA A 113 4.05 1.98 27.71
CA ALA A 113 5.05 0.93 27.82
C ALA A 113 4.61 -0.34 27.05
N CYS A 114 5.60 -1.06 26.52
CA CYS A 114 5.41 -2.35 25.85
C CYS A 114 4.97 -3.46 26.81
#